data_AF-A0A3M6WQG1-F1
#
_entry.id   AF-A0A3M6WQG1-F1
#
_cell.length_a   1.000
_cell.length_b   1.000
_cell.length_c   1.000
_cell.angle_alpha   90.00
_cell.angle_beta   90.00
_cell.angle_gamma   90.00
#
_symmetry.space_group_name_H-M   'P 1'
#
loop_
_entity.id
_entity.type
_entity.pdbx_description
1 polymer ?
#
loop_
_entity_poly.entity_id
_entity_poly.type
_entity_poly.pdbx_seq_one_letter_code
_entity_poly.pdbx_strand_id
1 'polypeptide(L)'
;MTYKSRKEGEEYIAWHLRESIAEPAAFYMQLLNACTALVATDHLPAQLILALRSHVVGALNSAISDPRRQLSIGTLLTVGSIALHERLFGDAAVAVYVHGDAFRRMLALRGGIESLNMPRIGVKLLQFTDKVLSESNLDKTAAELLSTWAPEERRKRYYVSAHDGVNEVRMSFYQSVSEEKTPPESLPT
;
A
#
# COMPACT_ATOMS: atom_id res chain seq x y z
N MET A 1 -7.46 -21.32 -0.89
CA MET A 1 -8.14 -20.05 -1.24
C MET A 1 -9.41 -20.42 -2.00
N THR A 2 -10.60 -20.03 -1.54
CA THR A 2 -11.87 -20.41 -2.20
C THR A 2 -12.12 -19.57 -3.44
N TYR A 3 -12.75 -20.13 -4.49
CA TYR A 3 -13.03 -19.43 -5.77
C TYR A 3 -13.71 -18.06 -5.56
N LYS A 4 -14.63 -17.97 -4.60
CA LYS A 4 -15.32 -16.71 -4.21
C LYS A 4 -14.35 -15.63 -3.72
N SER A 5 -13.32 -16.00 -2.95
CA SER A 5 -12.32 -15.04 -2.45
C SER A 5 -11.37 -14.52 -3.53
N ARG A 6 -11.14 -15.31 -4.59
CA ARG A 6 -10.31 -14.90 -5.73
C ARG A 6 -11.01 -13.86 -6.58
N LYS A 7 -12.27 -14.12 -6.97
CA LYS A 7 -13.07 -13.20 -7.78
C LYS A 7 -13.26 -11.84 -7.09
N GLU A 8 -13.55 -11.83 -5.78
CA GLU A 8 -13.65 -10.59 -5.00
C GLU A 8 -12.33 -9.80 -4.98
N GLY A 9 -11.18 -10.50 -4.99
CA GLY A 9 -9.86 -9.87 -5.10
C GLY A 9 -9.62 -9.25 -6.47
N GLU A 10 -9.96 -9.95 -7.55
CA GLU A 10 -9.83 -9.46 -8.92
C GLU A 10 -10.72 -8.22 -9.16
N GLU A 11 -11.96 -8.23 -8.65
CA GLU A 11 -12.88 -7.09 -8.70
C GLU A 11 -12.32 -5.86 -7.97
N TYR A 12 -11.71 -6.07 -6.79
CA TYR A 12 -11.05 -5.00 -6.05
C TYR A 12 -9.83 -4.45 -6.78
N ILE A 13 -8.97 -5.31 -7.34
CA ILE A 13 -7.81 -4.86 -8.09
C ILE A 13 -8.24 -4.00 -9.28
N ALA A 14 -9.25 -4.44 -10.05
CA ALA A 14 -9.77 -3.69 -11.17
C ALA A 14 -10.38 -2.34 -10.76
N TRP A 15 -11.17 -2.33 -9.68
CA TRP A 15 -11.72 -1.09 -9.10
C TRP A 15 -10.60 -0.14 -8.66
N HIS A 16 -9.65 -0.63 -7.87
CA HIS A 16 -8.57 0.17 -7.30
C HIS A 16 -7.66 0.75 -8.38
N LEU A 17 -7.33 -0.02 -9.42
CA LEU A 17 -6.56 0.45 -10.56
C LEU A 17 -7.29 1.56 -11.33
N ARG A 18 -8.60 1.39 -11.57
CA ARG A 18 -9.40 2.41 -12.25
C ARG A 18 -9.39 3.73 -11.48
N GLU A 19 -9.66 3.69 -10.17
CA GLU A 19 -9.66 4.89 -9.34
C GLU A 19 -8.24 5.50 -9.22
N SER A 20 -7.20 4.66 -9.22
CA SER A 20 -5.81 5.13 -9.13
C SER A 20 -5.34 5.81 -10.41
N ILE A 21 -5.71 5.30 -11.59
CA ILE A 21 -5.33 5.90 -12.88
C ILE A 21 -6.15 7.17 -13.17
N ALA A 22 -7.37 7.27 -12.62
CA ALA A 22 -8.23 8.43 -12.81
C ALA A 22 -7.74 9.70 -12.08
N GLU A 23 -6.93 9.57 -11.04
CA GLU A 23 -6.40 10.69 -10.26
C GLU A 23 -4.86 10.62 -10.18
N PRO A 24 -4.13 11.59 -10.77
CA PRO A 24 -2.67 11.61 -10.75
C PRO A 24 -2.05 11.41 -9.37
N ALA A 25 -2.64 12.00 -8.33
CA ALA A 25 -2.13 11.85 -6.96
C ALA A 25 -2.17 10.39 -6.49
N ALA A 26 -3.25 9.68 -6.83
CA ALA A 26 -3.42 8.27 -6.50
C ALA A 26 -2.44 7.40 -7.28
N PHE A 27 -2.29 7.66 -8.58
CA PHE A 27 -1.32 6.94 -9.43
C PHE A 27 0.10 7.01 -8.86
N TYR A 28 0.59 8.22 -8.56
CA TYR A 28 1.95 8.38 -8.01
C TYR A 28 2.09 7.77 -6.62
N MET A 29 1.04 7.80 -5.80
CA MET A 29 1.06 7.20 -4.47
C MET A 29 1.13 5.67 -4.55
N GLN A 30 0.41 5.06 -5.50
CA GLN A 30 0.51 3.62 -5.75
C GLN A 30 1.90 3.22 -6.24
N LEU A 31 2.51 4.03 -7.11
CA LEU A 31 3.87 3.79 -7.58
C LEU A 31 4.88 3.93 -6.44
N LEU A 32 4.74 4.96 -5.59
CA LEU A 32 5.54 5.12 -4.37
C LEU A 32 5.45 3.87 -3.49
N ASN A 33 4.24 3.40 -3.18
CA ASN A 33 4.04 2.20 -2.37
C ASN A 33 4.69 0.96 -2.98
N ALA A 34 4.57 0.77 -4.30
CA ALA A 34 5.19 -0.36 -4.99
C ALA A 34 6.72 -0.30 -4.97
N CYS A 35 7.30 0.90 -5.16
CA CYS A 35 8.75 1.08 -5.19
C CYS A 35 9.40 1.05 -3.79
N THR A 36 8.65 1.33 -2.72
CA THR A 36 9.22 1.49 -1.37
C THR A 36 9.97 0.26 -0.89
N ALA A 37 9.39 -0.93 -1.02
CA ALA A 37 10.05 -2.17 -0.62
C ALA A 37 11.27 -2.50 -1.50
N LEU A 38 11.21 -2.17 -2.79
CA LEU A 38 12.31 -2.39 -3.72
C LEU A 38 13.48 -1.46 -3.44
N VAL A 39 13.21 -0.21 -3.06
CA VAL A 39 14.25 0.73 -2.62
C VAL A 39 14.84 0.32 -1.27
N ALA A 40 14.00 -0.10 -0.32
CA ALA A 40 14.45 -0.56 1.00
C ALA A 40 15.35 -1.80 0.94
N THR A 41 15.28 -2.55 -0.17
CA THR A 41 16.08 -3.77 -0.42
C THR A 41 17.12 -3.56 -1.53
N ASP A 42 17.50 -2.31 -1.82
CA ASP A 42 18.53 -1.92 -2.81
C ASP A 42 18.30 -2.39 -4.26
N HIS A 43 17.08 -2.74 -4.65
CA HIS A 43 16.72 -3.08 -6.03
C HIS A 43 16.42 -1.84 -6.90
N LEU A 44 16.16 -0.70 -6.28
CA LEU A 44 15.89 0.58 -6.95
C LEU A 44 16.62 1.73 -6.25
N PRO A 45 16.99 2.80 -6.98
CA PRO A 45 17.71 3.93 -6.40
C PRO A 45 16.86 4.72 -5.40
N ALA A 46 17.44 5.10 -4.27
CA ALA A 46 16.76 5.86 -3.21
C ALA A 46 16.18 7.20 -3.68
N GLN A 47 16.80 7.83 -4.67
CA GLN A 47 16.33 9.09 -5.27
C GLN A 47 14.94 8.95 -5.90
N LEU A 48 14.54 7.74 -6.30
CA LEU A 48 13.21 7.47 -6.84
C LEU A 48 12.10 7.77 -5.82
N ILE A 49 12.31 7.45 -4.54
CA ILE A 49 11.35 7.74 -3.47
C ILE A 49 11.18 9.25 -3.29
N LEU A 50 12.27 10.00 -3.35
CA LEU A 50 12.23 11.46 -3.24
C LEU A 50 11.46 12.08 -4.41
N ALA A 51 11.74 11.62 -5.64
CA ALA A 51 11.02 12.08 -6.83
C ALA A 51 9.51 11.73 -6.75
N LEU A 52 9.17 10.50 -6.39
CA LEU A 52 7.77 10.05 -6.27
C LEU A 52 7.02 10.82 -5.18
N ARG A 53 7.65 11.09 -4.02
CA ARG A 53 7.08 11.94 -2.98
C ARG A 53 6.78 13.34 -3.50
N SER A 54 7.70 13.95 -4.25
CA SER A 54 7.48 15.26 -4.87
C SER A 54 6.29 15.25 -5.84
N HIS A 55 6.15 14.19 -6.66
CA HIS A 55 5.02 14.04 -7.57
C HIS A 55 3.69 13.84 -6.83
N VAL A 56 3.66 13.03 -5.78
CA VAL A 56 2.47 12.83 -4.92
C VAL A 56 2.03 14.16 -4.32
N VAL A 57 2.95 14.91 -3.71
CA VAL A 57 2.62 16.21 -3.07
C VAL A 57 2.11 17.23 -4.10
N GLY A 58 2.79 17.37 -5.25
CA GLY A 58 2.36 18.30 -6.29
C GLY A 58 0.98 17.96 -6.88
N ALA A 59 0.75 16.68 -7.15
CA ALA A 59 -0.52 16.20 -7.69
C ALA A 59 -1.66 16.32 -6.65
N LEU A 60 -1.40 15.98 -5.39
CA LEU A 60 -2.37 16.10 -4.31
C LEU A 60 -2.76 17.55 -4.07
N ASN A 61 -1.79 18.47 -3.99
CA ASN A 61 -2.06 19.90 -3.84
C ASN A 61 -2.95 20.43 -4.98
N SER A 62 -2.71 19.96 -6.20
CA SER A 62 -3.56 20.31 -7.35
C SER A 62 -4.97 19.72 -7.22
N ALA A 63 -5.12 18.50 -6.70
CA ALA A 63 -6.40 17.84 -6.53
C ALA A 63 -7.25 18.47 -5.42
N ILE A 64 -6.66 18.79 -4.25
CA ILE A 64 -7.36 19.41 -3.12
C ILE A 64 -7.75 20.87 -3.39
N SER A 65 -7.03 21.55 -4.30
CA SER A 65 -7.34 22.92 -4.70
C SER A 65 -8.47 22.99 -5.74
N ASP A 66 -8.81 21.87 -6.38
CA ASP A 66 -9.89 21.79 -7.36
C ASP A 66 -11.18 21.27 -6.68
N PRO A 67 -12.26 22.10 -6.60
CA PRO A 67 -13.52 21.70 -5.97
C PRO A 67 -14.16 20.43 -6.53
N ARG A 68 -13.86 20.07 -7.79
CA ARG A 68 -14.38 18.85 -8.43
C ARG A 68 -13.59 17.61 -8.05
N ARG A 69 -12.33 17.77 -7.63
CA ARG A 69 -11.40 16.67 -7.37
C ARG A 69 -11.12 16.46 -5.88
N GLN A 70 -11.23 17.51 -5.07
CA GLN A 70 -10.87 17.49 -3.65
C GLN A 70 -11.51 16.36 -2.82
N LEU A 71 -12.71 15.90 -3.19
CA LEU A 71 -13.41 14.77 -2.54
C LEU A 71 -13.64 13.58 -3.48
N SER A 72 -12.91 13.52 -4.59
CA SER A 72 -12.90 12.35 -5.48
C SER A 72 -12.38 11.11 -4.75
N ILE A 73 -12.78 9.92 -5.20
CA ILE A 73 -12.34 8.65 -4.60
C ILE A 73 -10.82 8.56 -4.67
N GLY A 74 -10.21 8.86 -5.81
CA GLY A 74 -8.75 8.85 -5.97
C GLY A 74 -8.03 9.79 -5.00
N THR A 75 -8.53 11.02 -4.80
CA THR A 75 -7.91 11.97 -3.87
C THR A 75 -8.01 11.47 -2.42
N LEU A 76 -9.16 10.92 -2.03
CA LEU A 76 -9.37 10.34 -0.71
C LEU A 76 -8.48 9.10 -0.49
N LEU A 77 -8.39 8.19 -1.46
CA LEU A 77 -7.50 7.03 -1.42
C LEU A 77 -6.02 7.45 -1.32
N THR A 78 -5.65 8.56 -1.95
CA THR A 78 -4.30 9.12 -1.85
C THR A 78 -3.99 9.52 -0.43
N VAL A 79 -4.86 10.32 0.22
CA VAL A 79 -4.62 10.79 1.59
C VAL A 79 -4.58 9.63 2.58
N GLY A 80 -5.49 8.66 2.46
CA GLY A 80 -5.46 7.44 3.27
C GLY A 80 -4.18 6.62 3.05
N SER A 81 -3.68 6.56 1.81
CA SER A 81 -2.44 5.86 1.47
C SER A 81 -1.20 6.59 1.97
N ILE A 82 -1.19 7.92 1.99
CA ILE A 82 -0.13 8.72 2.63
C ILE A 82 -0.10 8.43 4.13
N ALA A 83 -1.26 8.46 4.79
CA ALA A 83 -1.35 8.15 6.21
C ALA A 83 -0.79 6.76 6.52
N LEU A 84 -1.20 5.75 5.75
CA LEU A 84 -0.70 4.38 5.93
C LEU A 84 0.80 4.27 5.63
N HIS A 85 1.29 4.91 4.57
CA HIS A 85 2.71 4.90 4.21
C HIS A 85 3.56 5.55 5.31
N GLU A 86 3.16 6.75 5.77
CA GLU A 86 3.82 7.46 6.86
C GLU A 86 3.81 6.61 8.13
N ARG A 87 2.70 5.89 8.40
CA ARG A 87 2.62 5.01 9.57
C ARG A 87 3.62 3.85 9.51
N LEU A 88 3.92 3.34 8.32
CA LEU A 88 4.80 2.19 8.13
C LEU A 88 6.28 2.56 7.98
N PHE A 89 6.58 3.76 7.46
CA PHE A 89 7.94 4.13 7.04
C PHE A 89 8.41 5.49 7.54
N GLY A 90 7.58 6.22 8.28
CA GLY A 90 7.84 7.58 8.73
C GLY A 90 7.39 7.82 10.17
N ASP A 91 6.86 9.01 10.44
CA ASP A 91 6.45 9.44 11.76
C ASP A 91 5.02 8.98 12.09
N ALA A 92 4.91 8.12 13.11
CA ALA A 92 3.63 7.56 13.53
C ALA A 92 2.64 8.63 14.03
N ALA A 93 3.11 9.69 14.70
CA ALA A 93 2.25 10.76 15.17
C ALA A 93 1.72 11.60 14.01
N VAL A 94 2.56 11.92 13.02
CA VAL A 94 2.13 12.63 11.80
C VAL A 94 1.11 11.78 11.03
N ALA A 95 1.38 10.49 10.89
CA ALA A 95 0.46 9.56 10.23
C ALA A 95 -0.94 9.55 10.86
N VAL A 96 -1.02 9.49 12.19
CA VAL A 96 -2.29 9.41 12.94
C VAL A 96 -2.99 10.77 13.00
N TYR A 97 -2.30 11.79 13.51
CA TYR A 97 -2.91 13.07 13.91
C TYR A 97 -3.00 14.10 12.78
N VAL A 98 -2.26 13.92 11.69
CA VAL A 98 -2.30 14.83 10.54
C VAL A 98 -3.00 14.15 9.37
N HIS A 99 -2.40 13.08 8.83
CA HIS A 99 -2.91 12.44 7.62
C HIS A 99 -4.15 11.59 7.87
N GLY A 100 -4.16 10.82 8.97
CA GLY A 100 -5.31 10.00 9.39
C GLY A 100 -6.54 10.85 9.69
N ASP A 101 -6.35 11.94 10.43
CA ASP A 101 -7.43 12.90 10.70
C ASP A 101 -7.96 13.58 9.44
N ALA A 102 -7.07 14.02 8.53
CA ALA A 102 -7.48 14.57 7.25
C ALA A 102 -8.32 13.57 6.45
N PHE A 103 -7.86 12.31 6.37
CA PHE A 103 -8.57 11.22 5.70
C PHE A 103 -9.97 10.99 6.28
N ARG A 104 -10.10 10.87 7.61
CA ARG A 104 -11.40 10.68 8.28
C ARG A 104 -12.37 11.84 8.01
N ARG A 105 -11.87 13.08 8.04
CA ARG A 105 -12.66 14.28 7.73
C ARG A 105 -13.17 14.27 6.29
N MET A 106 -12.29 13.96 5.32
CA MET A 106 -12.68 13.85 3.91
C MET A 106 -13.74 12.76 3.70
N LEU A 107 -13.58 11.61 4.36
CA LEU A 107 -14.55 10.51 4.30
C LEU A 107 -15.91 10.93 4.85
N ALA A 108 -15.94 11.63 5.99
CA ALA A 108 -17.17 12.16 6.56
C ALA A 108 -17.86 13.16 5.62
N LEU A 109 -17.11 14.11 5.04
CA LEU A 109 -17.62 15.09 4.08
C LEU A 109 -18.20 14.43 2.81
N ARG A 110 -17.68 13.28 2.42
CA ARG A 110 -18.16 12.51 1.27
C ARG A 110 -19.42 11.68 1.55
N GLY A 111 -19.83 11.57 2.82
CA GLY A 111 -20.97 10.75 3.23
C GLY A 111 -20.60 9.36 3.75
N GLY A 112 -19.37 9.17 4.23
CA GLY A 112 -18.92 7.93 4.87
C GLY A 112 -18.43 6.85 3.90
N ILE A 113 -18.12 5.68 4.45
CA ILE A 113 -17.49 4.57 3.70
C ILE A 113 -18.36 4.02 2.57
N GLU A 114 -19.67 3.94 2.77
CA GLU A 114 -20.61 3.43 1.77
C GLU A 114 -20.63 4.29 0.50
N SER A 115 -20.32 5.59 0.62
CA SER A 115 -20.24 6.50 -0.52
C SER A 115 -19.19 6.06 -1.55
N LEU A 116 -18.15 5.32 -1.13
CA LEU A 116 -17.04 4.93 -1.99
C LEU A 116 -17.43 3.84 -3.00
N ASN A 117 -18.57 3.17 -2.83
CA ASN A 117 -19.03 2.07 -3.70
C ASN A 117 -17.92 1.03 -3.96
N MET A 118 -17.12 0.76 -2.93
CA MET A 118 -15.95 -0.10 -3.05
C MET A 118 -16.34 -1.58 -2.89
N PRO A 119 -15.64 -2.51 -3.54
CA PRO A 119 -15.83 -3.93 -3.29
C PRO A 119 -15.63 -4.27 -1.82
N ARG A 120 -16.34 -5.28 -1.31
CA ARG A 120 -16.34 -5.66 0.12
C ARG A 120 -14.95 -5.85 0.71
N ILE A 121 -14.02 -6.43 -0.05
CA ILE A 121 -12.63 -6.61 0.42
C ILE A 121 -11.91 -5.27 0.62
N GLY A 122 -12.23 -4.26 -0.20
CA GLY A 122 -11.74 -2.90 -0.03
C GLY A 122 -12.24 -2.26 1.27
N VAL A 123 -13.51 -2.49 1.66
CA VAL A 123 -14.04 -2.04 2.96
C VAL A 123 -13.22 -2.62 4.10
N LYS A 124 -12.90 -3.92 4.04
CA LYS A 124 -12.05 -4.58 5.05
C LYS A 124 -10.62 -4.00 5.08
N LEU A 125 -10.07 -3.66 3.93
CA LEU A 125 -8.76 -3.00 3.85
C LEU A 125 -8.81 -1.62 4.51
N LEU A 126 -9.87 -0.84 4.28
CA LEU A 126 -10.05 0.46 4.92
C LEU A 126 -10.20 0.36 6.44
N GLN A 127 -10.96 -0.62 6.92
CA GLN A 127 -11.07 -0.91 8.35
C GLN A 127 -9.73 -1.29 8.98
N PHE A 128 -8.90 -2.03 8.24
CA PHE A 128 -7.53 -2.31 8.68
C PHE A 128 -6.66 -1.05 8.69
N THR A 129 -6.75 -0.22 7.66
CA THR A 129 -6.04 1.07 7.64
C THR A 129 -6.42 1.92 8.84
N ASP A 130 -7.71 2.03 9.18
CA ASP A 130 -8.17 2.76 10.37
C ASP A 130 -7.60 2.16 11.66
N LYS A 131 -7.60 0.82 11.79
CA LYS A 131 -6.96 0.14 12.92
C LYS A 131 -5.48 0.47 13.01
N VAL A 132 -4.74 0.42 11.90
CA VAL A 132 -3.31 0.76 11.85
C VAL A 132 -3.04 2.21 12.27
N LEU A 133 -3.97 3.11 11.93
CA LEU A 133 -3.96 4.53 12.28
C LEU A 133 -4.61 4.85 13.64
N SER A 134 -4.87 3.84 14.47
CA SER A 134 -5.35 4.04 15.85
C SER A 134 -4.23 4.54 16.76
N GLU A 135 -4.56 5.46 17.67
CA GLU A 135 -3.65 5.93 18.72
C GLU A 135 -3.11 4.77 19.58
N SER A 136 -3.93 3.75 19.82
CA SER A 136 -3.55 2.55 20.58
C SER A 136 -2.44 1.71 19.95
N ASN A 137 -1.99 2.12 18.76
CA ASN A 137 -0.94 1.46 18.03
C ASN A 137 0.27 2.37 17.84
N LEU A 138 0.34 3.60 18.36
CA LEU A 138 1.45 4.54 18.10
C LEU A 138 2.84 3.98 18.43
N ASP A 139 2.92 3.16 19.48
CA ASP A 139 4.14 2.50 19.96
C ASP A 139 4.57 1.29 19.12
N LYS A 140 3.70 0.79 18.23
CA LYS A 140 3.96 -0.41 17.44
C LYS A 140 4.86 -0.14 16.25
N THR A 141 5.74 -1.08 15.98
CA THR A 141 6.56 -1.11 14.78
C THR A 141 5.73 -1.48 13.54
N ALA A 142 6.23 -1.12 12.36
CA ALA A 142 5.60 -1.51 11.10
C ALA A 142 5.46 -3.03 10.95
N ALA A 143 6.45 -3.81 11.42
CA ALA A 143 6.41 -5.27 11.41
C ALA A 143 5.26 -5.81 12.26
N GLU A 144 5.07 -5.29 13.48
CA GLU A 144 3.96 -5.69 14.36
C GLU A 144 2.60 -5.35 13.74
N LEU A 145 2.46 -4.17 13.16
CA LEU A 145 1.22 -3.76 12.48
C LEU A 145 0.87 -4.69 11.33
N LEU A 146 1.83 -4.96 10.44
CA LEU A 146 1.62 -5.82 9.28
C LEU A 146 1.42 -7.28 9.67
N SER A 147 1.97 -7.73 10.81
CA SER A 147 1.74 -9.07 11.34
C SER A 147 0.28 -9.37 11.68
N THR A 148 -0.52 -8.33 11.93
CA THR A 148 -1.96 -8.46 12.22
C THR A 148 -2.82 -8.66 10.98
N TRP A 149 -2.28 -8.42 9.78
CA TRP A 149 -2.96 -8.57 8.50
C TRP A 149 -2.77 -9.96 7.87
N ALA A 150 -1.63 -10.62 8.12
CA ALA A 150 -1.30 -11.91 7.53
C ALA A 150 -1.35 -13.06 8.56
N PRO A 151 -2.06 -14.17 8.28
CA PRO A 151 -1.90 -15.41 9.04
C PRO A 151 -0.43 -15.84 9.07
N GLU A 152 0.01 -16.48 10.15
CA GLU A 152 1.42 -16.83 10.41
C GLU A 152 2.10 -17.59 9.26
N GLU A 153 1.36 -18.47 8.58
CA GLU A 153 1.83 -19.24 7.41
C GLU A 153 2.09 -18.39 6.15
N ARG A 154 1.57 -17.16 6.10
CA ARG A 154 1.91 -16.17 5.06
C ARG A 154 3.07 -15.28 5.49
N ARG A 155 3.33 -15.12 6.80
CA ARG A 155 4.46 -14.29 7.31
C ARG A 155 5.82 -14.81 6.83
N LYS A 156 6.06 -16.13 6.88
CA LYS A 156 7.32 -16.76 6.42
C LYS A 156 7.64 -16.56 4.93
N ARG A 157 6.64 -16.22 4.12
CA ARG A 157 6.82 -15.97 2.67
C ARG A 157 7.18 -14.52 2.35
N TYR A 158 6.84 -13.57 3.21
CA TYR A 158 7.02 -12.13 2.95
C TYR A 158 7.96 -11.44 3.96
N TYR A 159 8.41 -12.17 4.99
CA TYR A 159 9.34 -11.69 6.00
C TYR A 159 10.46 -12.71 6.16
N VAL A 160 11.68 -12.30 5.83
CA VAL A 160 12.90 -13.04 6.17
C VAL A 160 13.49 -12.33 7.39
N SER A 161 13.81 -13.09 8.44
CA SER A 161 14.55 -12.56 9.58
C SER A 161 15.93 -12.15 9.09
N ALA A 162 16.27 -10.86 9.11
CA ALA A 162 17.65 -10.47 8.96
C ALA A 162 18.39 -10.86 10.25
N HIS A 163 19.50 -11.57 10.11
CA HIS A 163 20.51 -11.56 11.17
C HIS A 163 21.00 -10.11 11.29
N ASP A 164 21.07 -9.58 12.52
CA ASP A 164 21.50 -8.23 12.90
C ASP A 164 20.40 -7.19 13.23
N GLY A 165 19.23 -7.64 13.67
CA GLY A 165 18.36 -6.83 14.53
C GLY A 165 17.56 -5.70 13.86
N VAL A 166 17.59 -5.62 12.52
CA VAL A 166 16.69 -4.79 11.72
C VAL A 166 15.76 -5.72 10.94
N ASN A 167 14.49 -5.83 11.33
CA ASN A 167 13.52 -6.64 10.59
C ASN A 167 13.25 -5.99 9.22
N GLU A 168 13.80 -6.58 8.17
CA GLU A 168 13.63 -6.13 6.79
C GLU A 168 12.34 -6.66 6.16
N VAL A 169 11.64 -5.83 5.38
CA VAL A 169 10.40 -6.20 4.68
C VAL A 169 10.75 -6.75 3.29
N ARG A 170 10.92 -8.08 3.18
CA ARG A 170 11.15 -8.76 1.88
C ARG A 170 9.83 -9.20 1.23
N MET A 171 9.20 -8.29 0.49
CA MET A 171 7.98 -8.55 -0.28
C MET A 171 8.24 -9.54 -1.43
N SER A 172 8.04 -10.85 -1.21
CA SER A 172 8.12 -11.93 -2.20
C SER A 172 6.98 -11.93 -3.25
N PHE A 173 6.61 -10.77 -3.81
CA PHE A 173 5.64 -10.71 -4.91
C PHE A 173 6.24 -11.07 -6.28
N TYR A 174 7.57 -11.09 -6.41
CA TYR A 174 8.29 -11.31 -7.67
C TYR A 174 9.27 -12.50 -7.65
N GLN A 175 8.89 -13.62 -7.05
CA GLN A 175 9.51 -14.90 -7.39
C GLN A 175 8.48 -15.80 -8.06
N SER A 176 8.22 -15.52 -9.33
CA SER A 176 7.81 -16.55 -10.27
C SER A 176 8.64 -16.42 -11.54
N VAL A 177 9.38 -17.48 -11.82
CA VAL A 177 10.16 -17.78 -13.02
C VAL A 177 11.58 -17.19 -13.09
N SER A 178 12.46 -17.74 -12.26
CA SER A 178 13.82 -18.07 -12.71
C SER A 178 14.19 -19.47 -12.20
N GLU A 179 13.39 -20.47 -12.59
CA GLU A 179 13.98 -21.80 -12.73
C GLU A 179 14.89 -21.69 -13.96
N GLU A 180 16.17 -21.54 -13.68
CA GLU A 180 17.24 -21.81 -14.62
C GLU A 180 17.03 -23.26 -15.09
N LYS A 181 16.41 -23.42 -16.26
CA LYS A 181 16.33 -24.73 -16.92
C LYS A 181 17.77 -25.15 -17.20
N THR A 182 18.26 -26.10 -16.42
CA THR A 182 19.44 -26.88 -16.77
C THR A 182 19.29 -27.37 -18.21
N PRO A 183 20.28 -27.14 -19.09
CA PRO A 183 20.23 -27.69 -20.44
C PRO A 183 20.21 -29.23 -20.34
N PRO A 184 19.43 -29.93 -21.18
CA PRO A 184 19.43 -31.39 -21.17
C PRO A 184 20.84 -31.91 -21.50
N GLU A 185 21.29 -32.88 -20.72
CA GLU A 185 22.53 -33.63 -20.95
C GLU A 185 22.59 -34.12 -22.40
N SER A 186 23.76 -33.94 -23.00
CA SER A 186 24.13 -34.47 -24.31
C SER A 186 23.79 -35.96 -24.43
N LEU A 187 23.13 -36.32 -25.53
CA LEU A 187 22.87 -37.70 -25.94
C LEU A 187 24.19 -38.50 -26.02
N PRO A 188 24.19 -39.77 -25.61
CA PRO A 188 25.38 -40.62 -25.71
C PRO A 188 25.77 -40.84 -27.18
N THR A 189 27.07 -40.75 -27.43
CA THR A 189 27.77 -41.04 -28.71
C THR A 189 27.48 -42.41 -29.26
#